data_AF-A0A1C5EY55-F1
#
_entry.id   AF-A0A1C5EY55-F1
#
_cell.length_a   1.000
_cell.length_b   1.000
_cell.length_c   1.000
_cell.angle_alpha   90.00
_cell.angle_beta   90.00
_cell.angle_gamma   90.00
#
_symmetry.space_group_name_H-M   'P 1'
#
loop_
_entity.id
_entity.type
_entity.pdbx_description
1 polymer ?
#
loop_
_entity_poly.entity_id
_entity_poly.type
_entity_poly.pdbx_seq_one_letter_code
_entity_poly.pdbx_strand_id
1 'polypeptide(L)'
;HGAAHDAPDDAGWYDAARRVAALDGVRLDAYRIGPGGDADLVYDTEGDDWAELHGVGADGAVLVRPDGFVAWRAQGASPDPQTALRDALKAVLHRG
;
A
#
# COMPACT_ATOMS: atom_id res chain seq x y z
N HIS A 1 -14.56 -24.22 12.62
CA HIS A 1 -14.57 -22.75 12.60
C HIS A 1 -13.33 -22.34 11.81
N GLY A 2 -13.54 -21.70 10.66
CA GLY A 2 -12.63 -21.72 9.51
C GLY A 2 -11.22 -21.21 9.79
N ALA A 3 -10.25 -21.92 9.21
CA ALA A 3 -8.87 -21.49 9.13
C ALA A 3 -8.80 -20.16 8.37
N ALA A 4 -8.26 -19.13 9.02
CA ALA A 4 -7.74 -17.96 8.32
C ALA A 4 -6.64 -18.47 7.37
N HIS A 5 -6.87 -18.28 6.08
CA HIS A 5 -5.87 -18.50 5.05
C HIS A 5 -4.79 -17.43 5.23
N ASP A 6 -3.75 -17.80 5.97
CA ASP A 6 -2.49 -17.06 6.04
C ASP A 6 -1.80 -17.29 4.68
N ALA A 7 -2.09 -16.42 3.71
CA ALA A 7 -1.28 -16.27 2.52
C ALA A 7 -0.29 -15.15 2.81
N PRO A 8 1.02 -15.43 2.89
CA PRO A 8 2.04 -14.40 3.06
C PRO A 8 2.36 -13.79 1.68
N ASP A 9 1.39 -13.17 1.02
CA ASP A 9 1.58 -12.64 -0.35
C ASP A 9 1.20 -11.17 -0.50
N ASP A 10 0.74 -10.53 0.57
CA ASP A 10 0.64 -9.08 0.69
C ASP A 10 1.31 -8.72 2.00
N ALA A 11 2.25 -7.78 2.02
CA ALA A 11 2.96 -7.33 3.23
C ALA A 11 2.06 -6.63 4.29
N GLY A 12 0.77 -6.96 4.31
CA GLY A 12 -0.27 -6.45 5.18
C GLY A 12 -0.75 -5.05 4.79
N TRP A 13 -0.14 -4.41 3.79
CA TRP A 13 -0.47 -3.02 3.40
C TRP A 13 -1.88 -2.87 2.87
N TYR A 14 -2.35 -3.79 2.02
CA TYR A 14 -3.70 -3.74 1.46
C TYR A 14 -4.77 -3.82 2.55
N ASP A 15 -4.68 -4.83 3.43
CA ASP A 15 -5.59 -4.97 4.57
C ASP A 15 -5.45 -3.83 5.59
N ALA A 16 -4.23 -3.35 5.83
CA ALA A 16 -3.99 -2.21 6.71
C ALA A 16 -4.69 -0.95 6.19
N ALA A 17 -4.58 -0.67 4.90
CA ALA A 17 -5.24 0.48 4.28
C ALA A 17 -6.77 0.38 4.39
N ARG A 18 -7.36 -0.78 4.13
CA ARG A 18 -8.81 -1.00 4.29
C ARG A 18 -9.27 -0.81 5.74
N ARG A 19 -8.49 -1.30 6.71
CA ARG A 19 -8.79 -1.12 8.14
C ARG A 19 -8.67 0.33 8.56
N VAL A 20 -7.63 1.03 8.13
CA VAL A 20 -7.42 2.46 8.43
C VAL A 20 -8.54 3.30 7.82
N ALA A 21 -8.93 3.04 6.57
CA ALA A 21 -10.07 3.71 5.91
C ALA A 21 -11.36 3.54 6.72
N ALA A 22 -11.66 2.30 7.15
CA ALA A 22 -12.87 1.99 7.91
C ALA A 22 -12.86 2.58 9.32
N LEU A 23 -11.74 2.51 10.04
CA LEU A 23 -11.64 2.94 11.43
C LEU A 23 -11.54 4.46 11.55
N ASP A 24 -10.78 5.11 10.67
CA ASP A 24 -10.46 6.53 10.78
C ASP A 24 -11.39 7.39 9.89
N GLY A 25 -12.28 6.76 9.11
CA GLY A 25 -13.27 7.43 8.26
C GLY A 25 -12.66 8.21 7.09
N VAL A 26 -11.42 7.89 6.72
CA VAL A 26 -10.70 8.54 5.61
C VAL A 26 -11.00 7.85 4.29
N ARG A 27 -11.10 8.65 3.21
CA ARG A 27 -11.13 8.09 1.85
C ARG A 27 -9.72 7.65 1.47
N LEU A 28 -9.47 6.35 1.61
CA LEU A 28 -8.22 5.71 1.24
C LEU A 28 -8.52 4.47 0.40
N ASP A 29 -8.21 4.57 -0.89
CA ASP A 29 -8.30 3.45 -1.82
C ASP A 29 -6.99 2.66 -1.79
N ALA A 30 -7.08 1.34 -1.74
CA ALA A 30 -5.95 0.43 -1.70
C ALA A 30 -5.94 -0.42 -2.97
N TYR A 31 -4.77 -0.55 -3.59
CA TYR A 31 -4.58 -1.32 -4.82
C TYR A 31 -3.30 -2.13 -4.71
N ARG A 32 -3.35 -3.40 -5.14
CA ARG A 32 -2.17 -4.24 -5.32
C ARG A 32 -1.64 -4.05 -6.74
N ILE A 33 -0.34 -3.80 -6.85
CA ILE A 33 0.32 -3.51 -8.12
C ILE A 33 1.30 -4.63 -8.42
N GLY A 34 1.15 -5.28 -9.56
CA GLY A 34 2.00 -6.41 -9.95
C GLY A 34 1.62 -7.02 -11.29
N PRO A 35 2.50 -7.86 -11.86
CA PRO A 35 2.24 -8.55 -13.13
C PRO A 35 1.29 -9.76 -13.01
N GLY A 36 0.87 -10.12 -11.79
CA GLY A 36 0.10 -11.34 -11.49
C GLY A 36 -1.43 -11.15 -11.48
N GLY A 37 -2.16 -12.26 -11.51
CA GLY A 37 -3.64 -12.28 -11.51
C GLY A 37 -4.31 -11.75 -10.23
N ASP A 38 -3.55 -11.59 -9.14
CA ASP A 38 -4.00 -11.02 -7.87
C ASP A 38 -3.80 -9.50 -7.78
N ALA A 39 -3.21 -8.87 -8.80
CA ALA A 39 -3.04 -7.43 -8.85
C ALA A 39 -4.34 -6.72 -9.26
N ASP A 40 -4.66 -5.63 -8.56
CA ASP A 40 -5.75 -4.73 -8.93
C ASP A 40 -5.35 -3.81 -10.08
N LEU A 41 -4.05 -3.53 -10.20
CA LEU A 41 -3.46 -2.72 -11.26
C LEU A 41 -2.26 -3.43 -11.87
N VAL A 42 -2.33 -3.68 -13.17
CA VAL A 42 -1.22 -4.19 -13.97
C VAL A 42 -0.50 -3.00 -14.60
N TYR A 43 0.83 -2.98 -14.49
CA TYR A 43 1.64 -2.00 -15.20
C TYR A 43 2.15 -2.61 -16.52
N ASP A 44 1.99 -1.86 -17.61
CA ASP A 44 2.28 -2.27 -18.99
C ASP A 44 3.73 -1.96 -19.40
N THR A 45 4.64 -1.77 -18.44
CA THR A 45 6.05 -1.57 -18.76
C THR A 45 6.70 -2.93 -18.98
N GLU A 46 6.94 -3.24 -20.27
CA GLU A 46 7.82 -4.30 -20.74
C GLU A 46 9.21 -4.16 -20.10
N GLY A 47 9.39 -4.69 -18.88
CA GLY A 47 10.71 -4.88 -18.26
C GLY A 47 11.13 -3.91 -17.15
N ASP A 48 10.35 -2.88 -16.82
CA ASP A 48 10.64 -2.02 -15.66
C ASP A 48 9.76 -2.40 -14.47
N ASP A 49 10.39 -2.88 -13.41
CA ASP A 49 9.76 -3.21 -12.14
C ASP A 49 9.21 -1.91 -11.52
N TRP A 50 7.89 -1.72 -11.54
CA TRP A 50 7.23 -0.53 -10.97
C TRP A 50 7.74 -0.23 -9.55
N ALA A 51 8.04 -1.29 -8.80
CA ALA A 51 8.59 -1.21 -7.46
C ALA A 51 9.97 -0.50 -7.48
N GLU A 52 10.88 -0.92 -8.36
CA GLU A 52 12.20 -0.29 -8.52
C GLU A 52 12.09 1.18 -8.93
N LEU A 53 11.21 1.50 -9.88
CA LEU A 53 10.97 2.88 -10.34
C LEU A 53 10.47 3.82 -9.22
N HIS A 54 9.65 3.29 -8.31
CA HIS A 54 9.15 4.05 -7.16
C HIS A 54 10.05 3.94 -5.90
N GLY A 55 11.15 3.18 -5.99
CA GLY A 55 12.08 2.93 -4.90
C GLY A 55 11.44 2.16 -3.74
N VAL A 56 10.52 1.25 -4.06
CA VAL A 56 9.88 0.31 -3.13
C VAL A 56 10.24 -1.12 -3.54
N GLY A 57 10.35 -2.05 -2.59
CA GLY A 57 10.46 -3.47 -2.89
C GLY A 57 9.09 -4.09 -3.19
N ALA A 58 9.05 -5.36 -3.59
CA ALA A 58 7.82 -6.10 -3.84
C ALA A 58 6.85 -6.10 -2.65
N ASP A 59 7.40 -6.06 -1.43
CA ASP A 59 6.65 -6.01 -0.17
C ASP A 59 6.37 -4.57 0.34
N GLY A 60 6.72 -3.57 -0.47
CA GLY A 60 6.59 -2.17 -0.12
C GLY A 60 5.19 -1.60 -0.32
N ALA A 61 5.05 -0.31 -0.06
CA ALA A 61 3.82 0.42 -0.34
C ALA A 61 4.12 1.88 -0.67
N VAL A 62 3.23 2.49 -1.44
CA VAL A 62 3.29 3.91 -1.78
C VAL A 62 1.94 4.54 -1.44
N LEU A 63 1.97 5.66 -0.72
CA LEU A 63 0.80 6.49 -0.48
C LEU A 63 0.82 7.65 -1.47
N VAL A 64 -0.22 7.76 -2.29
CA VAL A 64 -0.37 8.82 -3.30
C VAL A 64 -1.48 9.77 -2.88
N ARG A 65 -1.24 11.08 -3.01
CA ARG A 65 -2.24 12.11 -2.73
C ARG A 65 -3.22 12.25 -3.89
N PRO A 66 -4.42 12.85 -3.66
CA PRO A 66 -5.37 13.13 -4.73
C PRO A 66 -4.81 14.01 -5.87
N ASP A 67 -3.78 14.81 -5.60
CA ASP A 67 -3.04 15.61 -6.61
C ASP A 67 -2.04 14.80 -7.47
N GLY A 68 -1.93 13.49 -7.24
CA GLY A 68 -1.09 12.58 -8.02
C GLY A 68 0.36 12.45 -7.53
N PHE A 69 0.74 13.14 -6.46
CA PHE A 69 2.10 13.06 -5.90
C PHE A 69 2.24 11.99 -4.82
N VAL A 70 3.38 11.31 -4.82
CA VAL A 70 3.77 10.38 -3.76
C VAL A 70 3.98 11.15 -2.47
N ALA A 71 3.14 10.87 -1.48
CA ALA A 71 3.17 11.47 -0.15
C ALA A 71 4.15 10.75 0.78
N TRP A 72 4.26 9.43 0.62
CA TRP A 72 5.04 8.56 1.47
C TRP A 72 5.30 7.21 0.78
N ARG A 73 6.38 6.52 1.16
CA ARG A 73 6.71 5.18 0.68
C ARG A 73 7.29 4.32 1.81
N ALA A 74 6.95 3.03 1.80
CA ALA A 74 7.63 1.98 2.54
C ALA A 74 8.42 1.10 1.57
N GLN A 75 9.70 0.87 1.89
CA GLN A 75 10.59 0.09 1.01
C GLN A 75 10.34 -1.42 1.06
N GLY A 76 9.62 -1.91 2.07
CA GLY A 76 9.32 -3.33 2.22
C GLY A 76 8.26 -3.56 3.28
N ALA A 77 8.12 -4.81 3.71
CA ALA A 77 7.14 -5.20 4.71
C ALA A 77 7.32 -4.45 6.04
N SER A 78 6.21 -4.18 6.71
CA SER A 78 6.20 -3.66 8.07
C SER A 78 5.61 -4.71 9.02
N PRO A 79 6.17 -4.89 10.23
CA PRO A 79 5.53 -5.71 11.25
C PRO A 79 4.20 -5.11 11.75
N ASP A 80 3.98 -3.80 11.54
CA ASP A 80 2.72 -3.13 11.82
C ASP A 80 2.39 -2.10 10.72
N PRO A 81 1.81 -2.57 9.59
CA PRO A 81 1.50 -1.70 8.45
C PRO A 81 0.37 -0.71 8.77
N GLN A 82 -0.53 -1.03 9.72
CA GLN A 82 -1.61 -0.13 10.12
C GLN A 82 -1.08 1.12 10.82
N THR A 83 -0.20 0.94 11.80
CA THR A 83 0.39 2.08 12.52
C THR A 83 1.26 2.92 11.60
N ALA A 84 2.11 2.28 10.79
CA ALA A 84 2.96 2.99 9.82
C ALA A 84 2.14 3.84 8.85
N LEU A 85 1.04 3.30 8.32
CA LEU A 85 0.15 4.02 7.40
C LEU A 85 -0.60 5.16 8.09
N ARG A 86 -1.07 4.97 9.33
CA ARG A 86 -1.70 6.05 10.10
C ARG A 86 -0.76 7.22 10.35
N ASP A 87 0.49 6.93 10.68
CA ASP A 87 1.49 7.97 10.94
C ASP A 87 1.85 8.72 9.65
N ALA A 88 1.94 8.00 8.52
CA ALA A 88 2.08 8.61 7.20
C ALA A 88 0.89 9.53 6.86
N LEU A 89 -0.35 9.07 7.05
CA LEU A 89 -1.54 9.88 6.82
C LEU A 89 -1.58 11.12 7.70
N LYS A 90 -1.26 11.02 8.98
CA LYS A 90 -1.18 12.18 9.88
C LYS A 90 -0.15 13.19 9.37
N ALA A 91 1.06 12.74 9.01
CA ALA A 91 2.11 13.60 8.49
C ALA A 91 1.71 14.34 7.21
N VAL A 92 0.95 13.66 6.33
CA VAL A 92 0.47 14.23 5.06
C VAL A 92 -0.69 15.20 5.28
N LEU A 93 -1.66 14.85 6.13
CA LEU A 93 -2.84 15.67 6.41
C LEU A 93 -2.53 16.92 7.26
N HIS A 94 -1.48 16.89 8.08
CA HIS A 94 -1.06 18.04 8.90
C HIS A 94 -0.19 19.05 8.13
N ARG A 95 0.13 18.76 6.86
CA ARG A 95 0.90 19.63 5.97
C ARG A 95 -0.02 20.28 4.93
N GLY A 96 -1.09 20.90 5.42
CA GLY A 96 -2.06 21.71 4.68
C GLY A 96 -2.21 23.07 5.32
#